data_AF-A0A1P8F5V9-F1
#
_entry.id   AF-A0A1P8F5V9-F1
#
_cell.length_a   1.000
_cell.length_b   1.000
_cell.length_c   1.000
_cell.angle_alpha   90.00
_cell.angle_beta   90.00
_cell.angle_gamma   90.00
#
_symmetry.space_group_name_H-M   'P 1'
#
loop_
_entity.id
_entity.type
_entity.pdbx_description
1 polymer ?
#
loop_
_entity_poly.entity_id
_entity_poly.type
_entity_poly.pdbx_seq_one_letter_code
_entity_poly.pdbx_strand_id
1 'polypeptide(L)'
;MSKGRNTTPVTVRVPDDFLEKFKTEAARRGKPYTSLIRELMYKGIGVSLPVVKVPVAPENILPSPINRGSNTLKLKRKNKRR
;
A
#
# COMPACT_ATOMS: atom_id res chain seq x y z
N MET A 1 -23.51 1.98 10.32
CA MET A 1 -22.06 1.70 10.19
C MET A 1 -21.86 0.70 9.07
N SER A 2 -21.32 1.12 7.92
CA SER A 2 -21.08 0.23 6.78
C SER A 2 -19.95 -0.74 7.13
N LYS A 3 -20.23 -2.05 7.06
CA LYS A 3 -19.21 -3.10 7.18
C LYS A 3 -18.23 -2.94 6.02
N GLY A 4 -17.10 -2.27 6.24
CA GLY A 4 -16.01 -2.24 5.28
C GLY A 4 -15.64 -3.68 4.92
N ARG A 5 -15.53 -3.99 3.62
CA ARG A 5 -15.08 -5.32 3.18
C ARG A 5 -13.75 -5.61 3.87
N ASN A 6 -13.70 -6.67 4.66
CA ASN A 6 -12.50 -7.10 5.37
C ASN A 6 -11.50 -7.65 4.33
N THR A 7 -10.70 -6.78 3.72
CA THR A 7 -9.70 -7.18 2.74
C THR A 7 -8.37 -7.40 3.44
N THR A 8 -7.83 -8.61 3.35
CA THR A 8 -6.50 -8.93 3.86
C THR A 8 -5.44 -8.16 3.05
N PRO A 9 -4.53 -7.41 3.71
CA PRO A 9 -3.43 -6.78 3.01
C PRO A 9 -2.47 -7.84 2.47
N VAL A 10 -2.03 -7.68 1.22
CA VAL A 10 -1.08 -8.57 0.55
C VAL A 10 0.12 -7.75 0.10
N THR A 11 1.32 -8.28 0.33
CA THR A 11 2.57 -7.70 -0.17
C THR A 11 3.08 -8.54 -1.35
N VAL A 12 3.38 -7.88 -2.46
CA VAL A 12 3.89 -8.51 -3.68
C VAL A 12 5.31 -8.03 -3.91
N ARG A 13 6.23 -8.95 -4.18
CA ARG A 13 7.61 -8.61 -4.61
C ARG A 13 7.62 -8.48 -6.12
N VAL A 14 8.15 -7.36 -6.60
CA VAL A 14 8.31 -7.03 -8.02
C VAL A 14 9.70 -6.44 -8.22
N PRO A 15 10.34 -6.65 -9.39
CA PRO A 15 11.61 -6.01 -9.68
C PRO A 15 11.48 -4.48 -9.70
N ASP A 16 12.53 -3.78 -9.29
CA ASP A 16 12.52 -2.32 -9.13
C ASP A 16 12.21 -1.57 -10.44
N ASP A 17 12.75 -2.05 -11.57
CA ASP A 17 12.51 -1.47 -12.89
C ASP A 17 11.03 -1.46 -13.27
N PHE A 18 10.28 -2.52 -12.88
CA PHE A 18 8.85 -2.58 -13.10
C PHE A 18 8.10 -1.65 -12.16
N LEU A 19 8.53 -1.56 -10.90
CA LEU A 19 7.92 -0.68 -9.92
C LEU A 19 8.00 0.79 -10.36
N GLU A 20 9.15 1.23 -10.88
CA GLU A 20 9.30 2.60 -11.40
C GLU A 20 8.39 2.85 -12.60
N LYS A 21 8.31 1.92 -13.55
CA LYS A 21 7.37 2.02 -14.69
C LYS A 21 5.91 2.13 -14.23
N PHE A 22 5.52 1.36 -13.21
CA PHE A 22 4.17 1.46 -12.64
C PHE A 22 3.90 2.80 -11.98
N LYS A 23 4.88 3.38 -11.27
CA LYS A 23 4.75 4.71 -10.67
C LYS A 23 4.58 5.78 -11.75
N THR A 24 5.40 5.76 -12.80
CA THR A 24 5.30 6.71 -13.92
C THR A 24 3.95 6.61 -14.63
N GLU A 25 3.51 5.39 -14.95
CA GLU A 25 2.24 5.18 -15.64
C GLU A 25 1.02 5.53 -14.76
N ALA A 26 1.10 5.27 -13.46
CA ALA A 26 0.05 5.65 -12.52
C ALA A 26 -0.04 7.17 -12.34
N ALA A 27 1.10 7.86 -12.29
CA ALA A 27 1.18 9.32 -12.27
C ALA A 27 0.54 9.92 -13.53
N ARG A 28 0.83 9.36 -14.72
CA ARG A 28 0.21 9.76 -16.00
C ARG A 28 -1.31 9.63 -15.98
N ARG A 29 -1.85 8.66 -15.22
CA ARG A 29 -3.30 8.41 -15.07
C ARG A 29 -3.93 9.12 -13.88
N GLY A 30 -3.15 9.87 -13.08
CA GLY A 30 -3.64 10.54 -11.87
C GLY A 30 -4.15 9.58 -10.79
N LYS A 31 -3.62 8.36 -10.70
CA LYS A 31 -4.04 7.34 -9.72
C LYS A 31 -2.84 6.83 -8.90
N PRO A 32 -3.06 6.27 -7.70
CA PRO A 32 -2.03 5.54 -6.98
C PRO A 32 -1.56 4.30 -7.76
N TYR A 33 -0.25 4.03 -7.77
CA TYR A 33 0.32 2.87 -8.45
C TYR A 33 -0.21 1.53 -7.89
N THR A 34 -0.56 1.48 -6.60
CA THR A 34 -1.19 0.31 -5.95
C THR A 34 -2.56 -0.02 -6.55
N SER A 35 -3.36 1.00 -6.89
CA SER A 35 -4.65 0.82 -7.58
C SER A 35 -4.45 0.32 -9.00
N LEU A 36 -3.45 0.83 -9.71
CA LEU A 36 -3.11 0.37 -11.07
C LEU A 36 -2.67 -1.11 -11.07
N ILE A 37 -1.80 -1.50 -10.13
CA ILE A 37 -1.36 -2.89 -9.97
C ILE A 37 -2.56 -3.78 -9.66
N ARG A 38 -3.46 -3.32 -8.78
CA ARG A 38 -4.70 -4.03 -8.46
C ARG A 38 -5.57 -4.23 -9.71
N GLU A 39 -5.84 -3.18 -10.48
CA GLU A 39 -6.58 -3.24 -11.75
C GLU A 39 -5.98 -4.29 -12.71
N LEU A 40 -4.65 -4.30 -12.86
CA LEU A 40 -3.96 -5.27 -13.73
C LEU A 40 -4.06 -6.70 -13.22
N MET A 41 -3.92 -6.93 -11.92
CA MET A 41 -4.09 -8.26 -11.32
C MET A 41 -5.49 -8.81 -11.57
N TYR A 42 -6.53 -8.00 -11.36
CA TYR A 42 -7.92 -8.40 -11.63
C TYR A 42 -8.17 -8.67 -13.12
N LYS A 43 -7.62 -7.81 -14.00
CA LYS A 43 -7.69 -8.02 -15.45
C LYS A 43 -7.02 -9.35 -15.86
N GLY A 44 -5.88 -9.68 -15.25
CA GLY A 44 -5.14 -10.91 -15.54
C GLY A 44 -5.90 -12.19 -15.16
N ILE A 45 -6.73 -12.15 -14.11
CA ILE A 45 -7.58 -13.28 -13.70
C ILE A 45 -8.99 -13.26 -14.35
N GLY A 46 -9.24 -12.34 -15.29
CA GLY A 46 -10.53 -12.22 -15.98
C GLY A 46 -11.68 -11.69 -15.11
N VAL A 47 -11.38 -11.08 -13.96
CA VAL A 47 -12.38 -10.55 -13.04
C VAL A 47 -12.50 -9.04 -13.23
N SER A 48 -13.72 -8.54 -13.42
CA SER A 48 -13.98 -7.10 -13.42
C SER A 48 -13.97 -6.56 -11.99
N LEU A 49 -13.19 -5.50 -11.75
CA LEU A 49 -13.26 -4.80 -10.47
C LEU A 49 -14.65 -4.19 -10.30
N PRO A 50 -15.35 -4.39 -9.16
CA PRO A 50 -16.51 -3.58 -8.85
C PRO A 50 -16.02 -2.13 -8.77
N VAL A 51 -16.60 -1.25 -9.59
CA VAL A 51 -16.25 0.18 -9.66
C VAL A 51 -16.53 0.82 -8.30
N VAL A 52 -15.52 0.82 -7.43
CA VAL A 52 -15.57 1.60 -6.20
C VAL A 52 -15.20 3.02 -6.63
N LYS A 53 -16.23 3.85 -6.87
CA LYS A 53 -16.08 5.31 -6.92
C LYS A 53 -15.59 5.75 -5.55
N VAL A 54 -14.27 5.74 -5.33
CA VAL A 54 -13.66 6.44 -4.20
C VAL A 54 -13.69 7.92 -4.58
N PRO A 55 -14.44 8.79 -3.88
CA PRO A 55 -14.33 10.21 -4.10
C PRO A 55 -12.93 10.62 -3.64
N VAL A 56 -12.05 10.91 -4.60
CA VAL A 56 -10.74 11.50 -4.32
C VAL A 56 -10.99 12.97 -4.03
N ALA A 57 -11.11 13.32 -2.76
CA ALA A 57 -11.05 14.71 -2.32
C ALA A 57 -9.61 15.23 -2.58
N PRO A 58 -9.43 16.44 -3.17
CA PRO A 58 -8.13 16.91 -3.63
C PRO A 58 -7.14 17.36 -2.54
N GLU A 59 -7.37 17.09 -1.25
CA GLU A 59 -6.72 17.86 -0.18
C GLU A 59 -5.75 17.10 0.76
N ASN A 60 -5.31 15.89 0.44
CA ASN A 60 -4.33 15.20 1.30
C ASN A 60 -3.18 14.54 0.52
N ILE A 61 -2.33 15.39 -0.06
CA ILE A 61 -0.92 15.03 -0.25
C ILE A 61 -0.21 15.42 1.06
N LEU A 62 -0.41 14.60 2.11
CA LEU A 62 0.52 14.62 3.23
C LEU A 62 1.77 13.84 2.79
N PRO A 63 2.99 14.41 2.88
CA PRO A 63 4.19 13.63 2.66
C PRO A 63 4.18 12.45 3.65
N SER A 64 4.27 11.23 3.11
CA SER A 64 4.38 10.03 3.95
C SER A 64 5.51 10.23 4.95
N PRO A 65 5.34 9.94 6.25
CA PRO A 65 6.42 10.07 7.20
C PRO A 65 7.53 9.10 6.78
N ILE A 66 8.67 9.66 6.42
CA ILE A 66 9.90 8.92 6.14
C ILE A 66 10.31 8.27 7.46
N ASN A 67 9.88 7.03 7.68
CA ASN A 67 10.23 6.26 8.87
C ASN A 67 11.67 5.75 8.73
N ARG A 68 12.64 6.68 8.85
CA ARG A 68 14.09 6.52 9.14
C ARG A 68 14.39 5.73 10.43
N GLY A 69 13.51 4.86 10.89
CA GLY A 69 13.57 4.28 12.23
C GLY A 69 14.40 3.00 12.29
N SER A 70 15.70 3.13 12.59
CA SER A 70 16.53 2.03 13.10
C SER A 70 15.90 1.44 14.37
N ASN A 71 15.50 0.18 14.33
CA ASN A 71 14.97 -0.55 15.48
C ASN A 71 16.08 -0.81 16.51
N THR A 72 16.21 0.04 17.52
CA THR A 72 16.95 -0.31 18.74
C THR A 72 16.06 -1.18 19.63
N LEU A 73 16.30 -2.49 19.66
CA LEU A 73 15.67 -3.40 20.61
C LEU A 73 16.21 -3.13 22.02
N LYS A 74 15.40 -2.57 22.92
CA LYS A 74 15.74 -2.54 24.35
C LYS A 74 15.60 -3.95 24.93
N LEU A 75 16.75 -4.61 25.09
CA LEU A 75 16.87 -5.83 25.89
C LEU A 75 16.49 -5.53 27.34
N LYS A 76 15.27 -5.92 27.77
CA LYS A 76 14.91 -5.96 29.19
C LYS A 76 15.81 -7.00 29.88
N ARG A 77 16.82 -6.53 30.61
CA ARG A 77 17.58 -7.39 31.54
C ARG A 77 16.64 -7.89 32.63
N LYS A 78 16.52 -9.23 32.72
CA LYS A 78 15.97 -9.93 33.90
C LYS A 78 16.94 -9.76 35.06
N ASN A 79 16.49 -9.18 36.17
CA ASN A 79 16.98 -9.45 37.52
C ASN A 79 15.70 -9.52 38.38
N LYS A 80 15.17 -10.67 38.83
CA LYS A 80 15.70 -11.76 39.67
C LYS A 80 16.17 -11.30 41.04
N ARG A 81 15.36 -11.70 42.05
CA ARG A 81 15.62 -11.81 43.50
C ARG A 81 15.72 -10.47 44.23
N ARG A 82 15.17 -10.30 45.44
CA ARG A 82 14.59 -11.22 46.41
C ARG A 82 13.74 -10.40 47.37
#